data_AF-A0A821F3E6-F1
#
_entry.id   AF-A0A821F3E6-F1
#
_cell.length_a   1.000
_cell.length_b   1.000
_cell.length_c   1.000
_cell.angle_alpha   90.00
_cell.angle_beta   90.00
_cell.angle_gamma   90.00
#
_symmetry.space_group_name_H-M   'P 1'
#
loop_
_entity.id
_entity.type
_entity.pdbx_description
1 polymer ?
#
loop_
_entity_poly.entity_id
_entity_poly.type
_entity_poly.pdbx_seq_one_letter_code
_entity_poly.pdbx_strand_id
1 'polypeptide(L)'
;MFELYLICTSLKANNNDILKAWNLTVQNFHYELQISESSNNLGFLLESRLNDIMLLFNNLQPRTIIHGDYKISNIFIDHNSTERQIYAIDWQWCDIGHAAMDVAYFIATSVHENTIGDSWELVRFYHNVLKDNGISYSWEQFWQAYEISWIEHFIYTVVAFWSVMQ
;
A
#
# COMPACT_ATOMS: atom_id res chain seq x y z
N MET A 1 21.61 15.81 -8.93
CA MET A 1 22.13 14.90 -7.89
C MET A 1 20.89 14.11 -7.44
N PHE A 2 20.75 12.88 -7.92
CA PHE A 2 19.54 12.07 -7.76
C PHE A 2 19.45 11.64 -6.28
N GLU A 3 18.55 12.27 -5.51
CA GLU A 3 18.10 11.71 -4.25
C GLU A 3 17.30 10.44 -4.60
N LEU A 4 17.79 9.29 -4.15
CA LEU A 4 17.02 8.05 -4.11
C LEU A 4 15.86 8.27 -3.14
N TYR A 5 14.72 8.70 -3.68
CA TYR A 5 13.44 8.69 -2.98
C TYR A 5 13.09 7.23 -2.68
N LEU A 6 13.30 6.83 -1.42
CA LEU A 6 12.76 5.60 -0.85
C LEU A 6 11.23 5.61 -1.03
N ILE A 7 10.72 4.84 -2.00
CA ILE A 7 9.29 4.77 -2.31
C ILE A 7 8.48 4.13 -1.18
N CYS A 8 9.08 3.34 -0.28
CA CYS A 8 8.35 2.70 0.81
C CYS A 8 7.81 3.64 1.89
N THR A 9 8.03 4.96 1.76
CA THR A 9 7.18 5.95 2.42
C THR A 9 6.87 7.07 1.43
N SER A 10 5.84 6.90 0.59
CA SER A 10 5.27 8.00 -0.23
C SER A 10 4.89 9.23 0.61
N LEU A 11 4.80 9.04 1.93
CA LEU A 11 4.56 10.02 2.99
C LEU A 11 5.72 11.02 3.22
N LYS A 12 6.78 11.02 2.40
CA LYS A 12 7.72 12.16 2.31
C LYS A 12 7.21 13.29 1.40
N ALA A 13 6.06 13.13 0.73
CA ALA A 13 5.37 14.24 0.10
C ALA A 13 5.02 15.29 1.17
N ASN A 14 5.37 16.56 0.93
CA ASN A 14 5.15 17.63 1.89
C ASN A 14 3.63 17.74 2.17
N ASN A 15 3.21 17.94 3.42
CA ASN A 15 1.77 17.97 3.79
C ASN A 15 0.92 18.92 2.93
N ASN A 16 1.50 19.98 2.36
CA ASN A 16 0.81 20.91 1.46
C ASN A 16 0.51 20.35 0.06
N ASP A 17 1.10 19.21 -0.31
CA ASP A 17 0.96 18.60 -1.64
C ASP A 17 -0.27 17.68 -1.71
N ILE A 18 -0.73 17.07 -0.61
CA ILE A 18 -1.82 16.07 -0.66
C ILE A 18 -3.20 16.70 -0.90
N LEU A 19 -3.53 17.81 -0.21
CA LEU A 19 -4.80 18.50 -0.44
C LEU A 19 -4.86 19.04 -1.87
N LYS A 20 -3.76 19.62 -2.34
CA LYS A 20 -3.63 20.11 -3.71
C LYS A 20 -3.77 18.97 -4.72
N ALA A 21 -3.07 17.86 -4.50
CA ALA A 21 -3.14 16.69 -5.37
C ALA A 21 -4.56 16.10 -5.40
N TRP A 22 -5.23 16.01 -4.25
CA TRP A 22 -6.62 15.56 -4.18
C TRP A 22 -7.56 16.48 -4.96
N ASN A 23 -7.45 17.79 -4.78
CA ASN A 23 -8.28 18.76 -5.50
C ASN A 23 -8.08 18.65 -7.03
N LEU A 24 -6.84 18.44 -7.49
CA LEU A 24 -6.54 18.19 -8.91
C LEU A 24 -7.16 16.86 -9.39
N THR A 25 -7.05 15.80 -8.59
CA THR A 25 -7.69 14.51 -8.88
C THR A 25 -9.20 14.66 -9.01
N VAL A 26 -9.86 15.36 -8.09
CA VAL A 26 -11.31 15.63 -8.18
C VAL A 26 -11.62 16.44 -9.43
N GLN A 27 -10.85 17.49 -9.72
CA GLN A 27 -11.07 18.32 -10.91
C GLN A 27 -10.94 17.52 -12.22
N ASN A 28 -9.97 16.62 -12.30
CA ASN A 28 -9.61 15.93 -13.54
C ASN A 28 -10.36 14.61 -13.74
N PHE A 29 -10.75 13.94 -12.66
CA PHE A 29 -11.20 12.54 -12.68
C PHE A 29 -12.47 12.26 -11.86
N HIS A 30 -13.27 13.27 -11.47
CA HIS A 30 -14.46 13.04 -10.63
C HIS A 30 -15.50 12.11 -11.26
N TYR A 31 -15.64 12.11 -12.59
CA TYR A 31 -16.58 11.23 -13.28
C TYR A 31 -16.08 9.78 -13.30
N GLU A 32 -14.82 9.58 -13.67
CA GLU A 32 -14.17 8.28 -13.80
C GLU A 32 -14.06 7.56 -12.45
N LEU A 33 -13.71 8.32 -11.40
CA LEU A 33 -13.57 7.80 -10.04
C LEU A 33 -14.88 7.79 -9.24
N GLN A 34 -16.00 8.23 -9.85
CA GLN A 34 -17.32 8.30 -9.21
C GLN A 34 -17.28 9.00 -7.84
N ILE A 35 -16.54 10.11 -7.74
CA ILE A 35 -16.32 10.81 -6.48
C ILE A 35 -17.65 11.41 -6.01
N SER A 36 -18.14 10.94 -4.87
CA SER A 36 -19.35 11.46 -4.23
C SER A 36 -19.06 12.73 -3.41
N GLU A 37 -20.12 13.49 -3.09
CA GLU A 37 -20.00 14.63 -2.17
C GLU A 37 -19.39 14.25 -0.81
N SER A 38 -19.64 13.02 -0.33
CA SER A 38 -19.05 12.52 0.91
C SER A 38 -17.53 12.37 0.87
N SER A 39 -16.94 12.27 -0.33
CA SER A 39 -15.50 12.12 -0.53
C SER A 39 -14.80 13.46 -0.80
N ASN A 40 -15.55 14.55 -0.99
CA ASN A 40 -14.96 15.88 -1.25
C ASN A 40 -14.09 16.38 -0.09
N ASN A 41 -14.38 15.97 1.15
CA ASN A 41 -13.59 16.37 2.32
C ASN A 41 -12.34 15.50 2.54
N LEU A 42 -12.13 14.44 1.74
CA LEU A 42 -11.08 13.46 1.98
C LEU A 42 -9.69 14.09 1.96
N GLY A 43 -9.43 15.03 1.04
CA GLY A 43 -8.16 15.77 1.01
C GLY A 43 -7.86 16.53 2.30
N PHE A 44 -8.87 17.18 2.90
CA PHE A 44 -8.72 17.90 4.17
C PHE A 44 -8.54 16.95 5.36
N LEU A 45 -9.28 15.83 5.37
CA LEU A 45 -9.11 14.79 6.39
C LEU A 45 -7.70 14.18 6.36
N LEU A 46 -7.19 13.89 5.16
CA LEU A 46 -5.84 13.38 4.99
C LEU A 46 -4.81 14.42 5.42
N GLU A 47 -4.88 15.65 4.92
CA GLU A 47 -3.97 16.74 5.32
C GLU A 47 -3.92 16.93 6.85
N SER A 48 -5.07 16.92 7.52
CA SER A 48 -5.16 17.15 8.97
C SER A 48 -4.67 15.97 9.83
N ARG A 49 -4.65 14.74 9.30
CA ARG A 49 -4.32 13.52 10.05
C ARG A 49 -3.07 12.81 9.57
N LEU A 50 -2.45 13.25 8.47
CA LEU A 50 -1.36 12.54 7.83
C LEU A 50 -0.18 12.31 8.78
N ASN A 51 0.23 13.35 9.50
CA ASN A 51 1.31 13.25 10.47
C ASN A 51 1.01 12.24 11.59
N ASP A 52 -0.23 12.20 12.09
CA ASP A 52 -0.64 11.24 13.13
C ASP A 52 -0.58 9.81 12.59
N ILE A 53 -1.09 9.60 11.37
CA ILE A 53 -1.09 8.30 10.70
C ILE A 53 0.35 7.84 10.46
N MET A 54 1.23 8.73 10.00
CA MET A 54 2.65 8.46 9.81
C MET A 54 3.35 8.09 11.12
N LEU A 55 3.12 8.86 12.19
CA LEU A 55 3.70 8.59 13.50
C LEU A 55 3.21 7.25 14.05
N LEU A 56 1.92 6.97 13.91
CA LEU A 56 1.36 5.68 14.28
C LEU A 56 2.05 4.55 13.50
N PHE A 57 2.09 4.65 12.17
CA PHE A 57 2.66 3.64 11.29
C PHE A 57 4.13 3.38 11.57
N ASN A 58 4.94 4.43 11.74
CA ASN A 58 6.37 4.30 12.03
C ASN A 58 6.66 3.64 13.39
N ASN A 59 5.73 3.77 14.35
CA ASN A 59 5.87 3.20 15.69
C ASN A 59 5.31 1.77 15.80
N LEU A 60 4.59 1.27 14.79
CA LEU A 60 4.15 -0.11 14.76
C LEU A 60 5.36 -1.05 14.70
N GLN A 61 5.17 -2.24 15.26
CA GLN A 61 6.17 -3.31 15.28
C GLN A 61 5.45 -4.66 15.11
N PRO A 62 6.14 -5.70 14.63
CA PRO A 62 7.53 -5.71 14.15
C PRO A 62 7.68 -5.13 12.73
N ARG A 63 8.90 -4.71 12.38
CA ARG A 63 9.28 -4.40 10.99
C ARG A 63 10.06 -5.57 10.36
N THR A 64 9.81 -5.83 9.09
CA THR A 64 10.42 -6.90 8.28
C THR A 64 11.12 -6.31 7.06
N ILE A 65 11.88 -7.12 6.33
CA ILE A 65 12.21 -6.79 4.94
C ILE A 65 10.91 -6.92 4.13
N ILE A 66 10.59 -5.90 3.34
CA ILE A 66 9.48 -5.90 2.39
C ILE A 66 10.02 -5.81 0.97
N HIS A 67 9.24 -6.33 0.02
CA HIS A 67 9.54 -6.18 -1.40
C HIS A 67 9.29 -4.75 -1.89
N GLY A 68 8.23 -4.10 -1.37
CA GLY A 68 7.88 -2.71 -1.68
C GLY A 68 7.13 -2.52 -3.02
N ASP A 69 7.25 -3.49 -3.94
CA ASP A 69 6.51 -3.55 -5.21
C ASP A 69 5.98 -4.97 -5.49
N TYR A 70 5.37 -5.60 -4.47
CA TYR A 70 4.93 -7.01 -4.55
C TYR A 70 3.61 -7.16 -5.33
N LYS A 71 3.71 -7.20 -6.65
CA LYS A 71 2.59 -7.36 -7.59
C LYS A 71 2.77 -8.56 -8.49
N ILE A 72 1.68 -9.06 -9.08
CA ILE A 72 1.68 -10.28 -9.92
C ILE A 72 2.60 -10.18 -11.12
N SER A 73 2.83 -8.98 -11.68
CA SER A 73 3.78 -8.79 -12.77
C SER A 73 5.25 -8.94 -12.36
N ASN A 74 5.54 -8.93 -11.06
CA ASN A 74 6.86 -9.18 -10.48
C ASN A 74 7.00 -10.61 -9.93
N ILE A 75 6.05 -11.50 -10.22
CA ILE A 75 6.02 -12.87 -9.72
C ILE A 75 6.07 -13.87 -10.90
N PHE A 76 7.04 -14.77 -10.85
CA PHE A 76 7.09 -15.94 -11.73
C PHE A 76 6.69 -17.20 -10.97
N ILE A 77 5.91 -18.05 -11.63
CA ILE A 77 5.49 -19.36 -11.12
C ILE A 77 6.13 -20.43 -11.99
N ASP A 78 6.90 -21.32 -11.37
CA ASP A 78 7.43 -22.49 -12.08
C ASP A 78 6.36 -23.58 -12.18
N HIS A 79 5.79 -23.72 -13.37
CA HIS A 79 4.79 -24.74 -13.68
C HIS A 79 5.36 -26.16 -13.79
N ASN A 80 6.67 -26.32 -13.91
CA ASN A 80 7.32 -27.63 -13.98
C ASN A 80 7.68 -28.17 -12.58
N SER A 81 7.64 -27.32 -11.56
CA SER A 81 7.84 -27.73 -10.16
C SER A 81 6.57 -28.40 -9.61
N THR A 82 6.74 -29.55 -8.96
CA THR A 82 5.66 -30.24 -8.24
C THR A 82 5.08 -29.42 -7.09
N GLU A 83 5.83 -28.44 -6.57
CA GLU A 83 5.45 -27.58 -5.45
C GLU A 83 4.96 -26.20 -5.89
N ARG A 84 4.91 -25.91 -7.21
CA ARG A 84 4.59 -24.57 -7.75
C ARG A 84 5.45 -23.47 -7.12
N GLN A 85 6.76 -23.64 -7.22
CA GLN A 85 7.75 -22.68 -6.72
C GLN A 85 7.48 -21.27 -7.28
N ILE A 86 7.58 -20.27 -6.42
CA ILE A 86 7.30 -18.86 -6.72
C ILE A 86 8.61 -18.08 -6.61
N TYR A 87 8.87 -17.23 -7.60
CA TYR A 87 10.04 -16.34 -7.64
C TYR A 87 9.57 -14.89 -7.73
N ALA A 88 9.94 -14.08 -6.73
CA ALA A 88 9.75 -12.63 -6.76
C ALA A 88 10.99 -11.95 -7.36
N ILE A 89 10.77 -11.05 -8.31
CA ILE A 89 11.81 -10.26 -8.98
C ILE A 89 11.58 -8.75 -8.77
N ASP A 90 12.52 -7.93 -9.21
CA ASP A 90 12.42 -6.46 -9.13
C ASP A 90 12.35 -5.92 -7.69
N TRP A 91 13.38 -6.27 -6.90
CA TRP A 91 13.57 -5.82 -5.52
C TRP A 91 14.09 -4.37 -5.40
N GLN A 92 14.00 -3.55 -6.46
CA GLN A 92 14.55 -2.18 -6.45
C GLN A 92 13.89 -1.26 -5.41
N TRP A 93 12.69 -1.63 -4.95
CA TRP A 93 11.92 -0.91 -3.93
C TRP A 93 11.94 -1.58 -2.55
N CYS A 94 12.82 -2.58 -2.34
CA CYS A 94 12.87 -3.25 -1.05
C CYS A 94 13.29 -2.29 0.07
N ASP A 95 12.67 -2.43 1.24
CA ASP A 95 12.99 -1.64 2.43
C ASP A 95 12.74 -2.48 3.69
N ILE A 96 13.13 -1.94 4.84
CA ILE A 96 12.59 -2.38 6.12
C ILE A 96 11.21 -1.72 6.26
N GLY A 97 10.16 -2.48 6.54
CA GLY A 97 8.79 -1.98 6.53
C GLY A 97 7.83 -2.89 7.27
N HIS A 98 6.53 -2.66 7.11
CA HIS A 98 5.51 -3.55 7.65
C HIS A 98 5.19 -4.61 6.61
N ALA A 99 5.26 -5.89 6.96
CA ALA A 99 4.90 -6.99 6.06
C ALA A 99 3.48 -6.84 5.47
N ALA A 100 2.59 -6.15 6.20
CA ALA A 100 1.24 -5.81 5.75
C ALA A 100 1.21 -4.97 4.46
N MET A 101 2.28 -4.21 4.16
CA MET A 101 2.40 -3.39 2.96
C MET A 101 2.40 -4.24 1.69
N ASP A 102 3.19 -5.32 1.66
CA ASP A 102 3.29 -6.17 0.47
C ASP A 102 1.95 -6.87 0.15
N VAL A 103 1.22 -7.34 1.17
CA VAL A 103 -0.09 -7.97 0.95
C VAL A 103 -1.17 -6.94 0.57
N ALA A 104 -1.16 -5.75 1.17
CA ALA A 104 -2.08 -4.68 0.78
C ALA A 104 -1.83 -4.25 -0.68
N TYR A 105 -0.56 -4.05 -1.04
CA TYR A 105 -0.18 -3.68 -2.40
C TYR A 105 -0.51 -4.77 -3.42
N PHE A 106 -0.29 -6.04 -3.07
CA PHE A 106 -0.69 -7.17 -3.90
C PHE A 106 -2.20 -7.19 -4.13
N ILE A 107 -3.01 -7.02 -3.08
CA ILE A 107 -4.47 -6.99 -3.23
C ILE A 107 -4.91 -5.81 -4.10
N ALA A 108 -4.34 -4.62 -3.88
CA ALA A 108 -4.69 -3.41 -4.63
C ALA A 108 -4.36 -3.50 -6.13
N THR A 109 -3.28 -4.20 -6.50
CA THR A 109 -2.74 -4.18 -7.88
C THR A 109 -2.96 -5.47 -8.66
N SER A 110 -3.21 -6.58 -7.97
CA SER A 110 -3.07 -7.93 -8.55
C SER A 110 -4.27 -8.84 -8.31
N VAL A 111 -5.19 -8.44 -7.43
CA VAL A 111 -6.43 -9.19 -7.17
C VAL A 111 -7.57 -8.51 -7.92
N HIS A 112 -8.41 -9.30 -8.59
CA HIS A 112 -9.56 -8.79 -9.31
C HIS A 112 -10.57 -8.13 -8.34
N GLU A 113 -11.18 -7.02 -8.73
CA GLU A 113 -12.09 -6.20 -7.89
C GLU A 113 -13.18 -7.04 -7.19
N ASN A 114 -13.82 -7.95 -7.93
CA ASN A 114 -14.85 -8.87 -7.44
C ASN A 114 -14.38 -9.83 -6.35
N THR A 115 -13.07 -9.95 -6.11
CA THR A 115 -12.46 -10.82 -5.11
C THR A 115 -11.86 -10.04 -3.93
N ILE A 116 -11.79 -8.70 -4.02
CA ILE A 116 -11.21 -7.86 -2.96
C ILE A 116 -12.05 -7.94 -1.67
N GLY A 117 -13.38 -8.06 -1.77
CA GLY A 117 -14.27 -8.18 -0.60
C GLY A 117 -14.01 -9.45 0.23
N ASP A 118 -13.56 -10.52 -0.43
CA ASP A 118 -13.22 -11.81 0.19
C ASP A 118 -11.73 -11.91 0.55
N SER A 119 -10.95 -10.83 0.32
CA SER A 119 -9.49 -10.84 0.51
C SER A 119 -9.07 -11.01 1.99
N TRP A 120 -10.00 -10.96 2.93
CA TRP A 120 -9.73 -11.16 4.36
C TRP A 120 -9.13 -12.53 4.65
N GLU A 121 -9.51 -13.56 3.90
CA GLU A 121 -8.90 -14.90 4.03
C GLU A 121 -7.43 -14.87 3.61
N LEU A 122 -7.09 -14.16 2.53
CA LEU A 122 -5.72 -13.98 2.07
C LEU A 122 -4.88 -13.19 3.09
N VAL A 123 -5.43 -12.12 3.65
CA VAL A 123 -4.75 -11.29 4.67
C VAL A 123 -4.47 -12.10 5.93
N ARG A 124 -5.44 -12.90 6.40
CA ARG A 124 -5.26 -13.82 7.54
C ARG A 124 -4.25 -14.93 7.22
N PHE A 125 -4.32 -15.50 6.03
CA PHE A 125 -3.37 -16.52 5.58
C PHE A 125 -1.94 -15.97 5.62
N TYR A 126 -1.72 -14.79 5.05
CA TYR A 126 -0.42 -14.11 5.06
C TYR A 126 0.10 -13.89 6.49
N HIS A 127 -0.74 -13.35 7.38
CA HIS A 127 -0.40 -13.16 8.80
C HIS A 127 -0.01 -14.48 9.50
N ASN A 128 -0.77 -15.55 9.28
CA ASN A 128 -0.47 -16.86 9.86
C ASN A 128 0.89 -17.39 9.37
N VAL A 129 1.19 -17.27 8.07
CA VAL A 129 2.49 -17.69 7.51
C VAL A 129 3.64 -16.90 8.14
N LEU A 130 3.52 -15.59 8.38
CA LEU A 130 4.55 -14.81 9.08
C LEU A 130 4.80 -15.38 10.48
N LYS A 131 3.72 -15.68 11.21
CA LYS A 131 3.79 -16.25 12.56
C LYS A 131 4.45 -17.63 12.58
N ASP A 132 4.09 -18.49 11.63
CA ASP A 132 4.65 -19.84 11.50
C ASP A 132 6.15 -19.80 11.17
N ASN A 133 6.61 -18.73 10.53
CA ASN A 133 8.03 -18.44 10.28
C ASN A 133 8.72 -17.69 11.44
N GLY A 134 8.10 -17.62 12.62
CA GLY A 134 8.70 -17.10 13.84
C GLY A 134 8.61 -15.59 14.02
N ILE A 135 7.85 -14.88 13.19
CA ILE A 135 7.64 -13.44 13.36
C ILE A 135 6.56 -13.22 14.42
N SER A 136 6.95 -12.64 15.55
CA SER A 136 6.02 -12.26 16.63
C SER A 136 5.24 -11.01 16.24
N TYR A 137 4.15 -11.19 15.50
CA TYR A 137 3.27 -10.12 15.03
C TYR A 137 1.84 -10.39 15.50
N SER A 138 1.27 -9.55 16.37
CA SER A 138 -0.14 -9.72 16.77
C SER A 138 -1.08 -9.43 15.59
N TRP A 139 -2.27 -10.03 15.60
CA TRP A 139 -3.26 -9.76 14.54
C TRP A 139 -3.69 -8.28 14.54
N GLU A 140 -3.84 -7.69 15.72
CA GLU A 140 -4.26 -6.29 15.89
C GLU A 140 -3.22 -5.32 15.31
N GLN A 141 -1.94 -5.56 15.60
CA GLN A 141 -0.84 -4.75 15.05
C GLN A 141 -0.74 -4.93 13.53
N PHE A 142 -0.90 -6.17 13.03
CA PHE A 142 -0.83 -6.48 11.62
C PHE A 142 -2.00 -5.85 10.85
N TRP A 143 -3.20 -5.95 11.40
CA TRP A 143 -4.40 -5.37 10.82
C TRP A 143 -4.32 -3.84 10.78
N GLN A 144 -3.84 -3.21 11.84
CA GLN A 144 -3.63 -1.76 11.86
C GLN A 144 -2.60 -1.32 10.81
N ALA A 145 -1.50 -2.06 10.64
CA ALA A 145 -0.54 -1.79 9.59
C ALA A 145 -1.15 -2.00 8.18
N TYR A 146 -1.97 -3.03 8.01
CA TYR A 146 -2.69 -3.30 6.76
C TYR A 146 -3.64 -2.18 6.37
N GLU A 147 -4.47 -1.69 7.30
CA GLU A 147 -5.38 -0.56 7.06
C GLU A 147 -4.63 0.72 6.69
N ILE A 148 -3.53 1.02 7.36
CA ILE A 148 -2.70 2.19 7.03
C ILE A 148 -2.00 2.01 5.69
N SER A 149 -1.63 0.78 5.30
CA SER A 149 -0.99 0.51 4.00
C SER A 149 -1.90 0.85 2.82
N TRP A 150 -3.22 0.72 2.97
CA TRP A 150 -4.18 1.19 1.95
C TRP A 150 -4.18 2.71 1.81
N ILE A 151 -4.05 3.44 2.92
CA ILE A 151 -3.95 4.90 2.91
C ILE A 151 -2.65 5.33 2.21
N GLU A 152 -1.54 4.65 2.50
CA GLU A 152 -0.25 4.89 1.85
C GLU A 152 -0.34 4.69 0.32
N HIS A 153 -0.91 3.55 -0.11
CA HIS A 153 -1.11 3.25 -1.53
C HIS A 153 -2.03 4.26 -2.22
N PHE A 154 -3.12 4.65 -1.55
CA PHE A 154 -4.05 5.66 -2.05
C PHE A 154 -3.36 7.01 -2.25
N ILE A 155 -2.59 7.47 -1.26
CA ILE A 155 -1.84 8.73 -1.33
C ILE A 155 -0.84 8.70 -2.48
N TYR A 156 -0.09 7.60 -2.62
CA TYR A 156 0.84 7.43 -3.74
C TYR A 156 0.11 7.53 -5.08
N THR A 157 -1.04 6.86 -5.23
CA THR A 157 -1.83 6.88 -6.46
C THR A 157 -2.36 8.27 -6.79
N VAL A 158 -2.91 8.98 -5.80
CA VAL A 158 -3.41 10.37 -5.96
C VAL A 158 -2.27 11.32 -6.33
N VAL A 159 -1.17 11.30 -5.59
CA VAL A 159 -0.08 12.26 -5.75
C VAL A 159 0.74 11.96 -7.00
N ALA A 160 1.17 10.71 -7.21
CA ALA A 160 2.10 10.37 -8.28
C ALA A 160 1.43 10.21 -9.65
N PHE A 161 0.16 9.81 -9.70
CA PHE A 161 -0.54 9.52 -10.95
C PHE A 161 -1.66 10.52 -11.23
N TRP A 162 -2.72 10.53 -10.41
CA TRP A 162 -3.94 11.26 -10.75
C TRP A 162 -3.80 12.78 -10.66
N SER A 163 -2.86 13.30 -9.87
CA SER A 163 -2.64 14.76 -9.82
C SER A 163 -1.77 15.29 -10.97
N VAL A 164 -1.12 14.41 -11.75
CA VAL A 164 -0.13 14.77 -12.77
C VAL A 164 -0.59 14.43 -14.20
N MET A 165 -1.43 13.41 -14.37
CA MET A 165 -1.98 13.05 -15.68
C MET A 165 -2.98 14.12 -16.17
N GLN A 166 -2.70 14.69 -17.34
CA GLN A 166 -3.55 15.65 -18.07
C GLN A 166 -4.21 14.98 -19.27
#